data_AF-A0A1V6TBP7-F1
#
_entry.id   AF-A0A1V6TBP7-F1
#
_cell.length_a   1.000
_cell.length_b   1.000
_cell.length_c   1.000
_cell.angle_alpha   90.00
_cell.angle_beta   90.00
_cell.angle_gamma   90.00
#
_symmetry.space_group_name_H-M   'P 1'
#
loop_
_entity.id
_entity.type
_entity.pdbx_description
1 polymer ?
#
loop_
_entity_poly.entity_id
_entity_poly.type
_entity_poly.pdbx_seq_one_letter_code
_entity_poly.pdbx_strand_id
1 'polypeptide(L)'
;MPSSTGKIGSASVTFRNYGPVTTTFSPAPSCTESNRYLIGLERRGSIEPQWRVQCSTTGHSGCIPPITTSTATDEDLIVTVGYHSPGLYCPSGWATSGLVSRDKGEAISYSGSAVPTTTMDSKSPDPYDYDYQAYLLAKALEPEETMVGSCPSSMTVDGKGGCQSLVPDYTPTFGCAPQIIWSFSTETSTRFTTVDGTTSKHITKDNVISTITTESTTTFDYSAKATYSAIEYFPVVTLVHRQADIDAAATSTSNGVSRMVPSPISAKVFDLSTFLIYFTVALILGAVIPLLQ
;
A
#
# COMPACT_ATOMS: atom_id res chain seq x y z
N MET A 1 12.26 -12.98 4.56
CA MET A 1 10.82 -12.69 4.51
C MET A 1 10.41 -12.20 5.88
N PRO A 2 9.73 -11.05 6.02
CA PRO A 2 9.30 -10.54 7.30
C PRO A 2 8.56 -11.60 8.12
N SER A 3 8.80 -11.65 9.44
CA SER A 3 8.17 -12.66 10.31
C SER A 3 6.66 -12.61 10.15
N SER A 4 5.99 -13.77 10.04
CA SER A 4 4.54 -13.83 9.73
C SER A 4 3.64 -13.14 10.75
N THR A 5 4.16 -12.85 11.95
CA THR A 5 3.47 -12.09 12.99
C THR A 5 4.40 -11.06 13.63
N GLY A 6 3.82 -9.96 14.11
CA GLY A 6 4.44 -8.97 14.98
C GLY A 6 3.59 -8.76 16.23
N LYS A 7 4.24 -8.50 17.38
CA LYS A 7 3.56 -8.22 18.66
C LYS A 7 4.23 -7.06 19.38
N ILE A 8 3.41 -6.11 19.85
CA ILE A 8 3.78 -5.10 20.85
C ILE A 8 2.63 -5.00 21.85
N GLY A 9 2.94 -5.10 23.15
CA GLY A 9 1.92 -5.19 24.19
C GLY A 9 1.02 -6.41 24.04
N SER A 10 -0.30 -6.21 24.13
CA SER A 10 -1.32 -7.24 23.90
C SER A 10 -1.79 -7.35 22.44
N ALA A 11 -1.44 -6.39 21.58
CA ALA A 11 -1.84 -6.39 20.17
C ALA A 11 -0.97 -7.36 19.36
N SER A 12 -1.62 -8.21 18.56
CA SER A 12 -0.97 -9.07 17.57
C SER A 12 -1.39 -8.65 16.18
N VAL A 13 -0.42 -8.39 15.31
CA VAL A 13 -0.61 -8.05 13.90
C VAL A 13 0.00 -9.17 13.05
N THR A 14 -0.73 -9.63 12.04
CA THR A 14 -0.24 -10.64 11.10
C THR A 14 0.24 -9.99 9.82
N PHE A 15 1.45 -10.32 9.40
CA PHE A 15 2.05 -9.85 8.16
C PHE A 15 1.82 -10.89 7.06
N ARG A 16 1.01 -10.52 6.07
CA ARG A 16 0.63 -11.40 4.97
C ARG A 16 1.36 -10.99 3.69
N ASN A 17 2.32 -11.82 3.27
CA ASN A 17 2.88 -11.72 1.94
C ASN A 17 1.77 -12.03 0.91
N TYR A 18 1.47 -11.09 0.02
CA TYR A 18 0.53 -11.17 -1.09
C TYR A 18 1.14 -11.78 -2.37
N GLY A 19 2.42 -12.14 -2.32
CA GLY A 19 3.18 -12.76 -3.39
C GLY A 19 4.05 -11.77 -4.18
N PRO A 20 4.80 -12.27 -5.17
CA PRO A 20 5.80 -11.50 -5.90
C PRO A 20 5.18 -10.42 -6.81
N VAL A 21 5.82 -9.25 -6.84
CA VAL A 21 5.61 -8.18 -7.83
C VAL A 21 6.99 -7.83 -8.40
N THR A 22 7.47 -8.69 -9.27
CA THR A 22 8.80 -8.60 -9.92
C THR A 22 8.78 -7.86 -11.25
N THR A 23 7.61 -7.41 -11.70
CA THR A 23 7.41 -6.58 -12.90
C THR A 23 6.51 -5.39 -12.57
N THR A 24 6.62 -4.31 -13.33
CA THR A 24 5.81 -3.10 -13.13
C THR A 24 4.33 -3.39 -13.40
N PHE A 25 3.53 -3.48 -12.32
CA PHE A 25 2.07 -3.52 -12.43
C PHE A 25 1.56 -2.21 -13.04
N SER A 26 0.61 -2.28 -13.98
CA SER A 26 -0.02 -1.10 -14.58
C SER A 26 -1.50 -1.06 -14.19
N PRO A 27 -1.95 -0.10 -13.36
CA PRO A 27 -3.37 0.08 -13.04
C PRO A 27 -4.21 0.29 -14.31
N ALA A 28 -5.44 -0.20 -14.31
CA ALA A 28 -6.37 0.06 -15.41
C ALA A 28 -6.77 1.55 -15.47
N PRO A 29 -7.08 2.11 -16.66
CA PRO A 29 -7.58 3.49 -16.77
C PRO A 29 -8.84 3.76 -15.95
N SER A 30 -9.67 2.73 -15.73
CA SER A 30 -10.88 2.81 -14.89
C SER A 30 -10.61 3.02 -13.40
N CYS A 31 -9.34 3.04 -12.98
CA CYS A 31 -8.95 3.31 -11.60
C CYS A 31 -9.03 4.79 -11.23
N THR A 32 -8.97 5.71 -12.21
CA THR A 32 -9.10 7.16 -12.02
C THR A 32 -10.45 7.69 -12.53
N GLU A 33 -11.45 6.83 -12.70
CA GLU A 33 -12.81 7.25 -13.05
C GLU A 33 -13.50 7.92 -11.85
N SER A 34 -14.28 8.97 -12.10
CA SER A 34 -15.01 9.71 -11.05
C SER A 34 -16.04 8.88 -10.28
N ASN A 35 -16.41 7.73 -10.83
CA ASN A 35 -17.26 6.73 -10.20
C ASN A 35 -16.53 5.92 -9.07
N ARG A 36 -15.22 6.15 -8.87
CA ARG A 36 -14.40 5.59 -7.79
C ARG A 36 -14.03 6.58 -6.69
N TYR A 37 -14.35 7.86 -6.84
CA TYR A 37 -14.02 8.86 -5.83
C TYR A 37 -14.65 8.51 -4.47
N LEU A 38 -13.91 8.84 -3.42
CA LEU A 38 -14.43 8.85 -2.06
C LEU A 38 -14.83 10.28 -1.68
N ILE A 39 -15.67 10.40 -0.67
CA ILE A 39 -16.06 11.67 -0.08
C ILE A 39 -15.51 11.65 1.35
N GLY A 40 -14.55 12.53 1.60
CA GLY A 40 -13.86 12.65 2.87
C GLY A 40 -14.35 13.86 3.66
N LEU A 41 -14.36 13.70 4.99
CA LEU A 41 -14.59 14.80 5.92
C LEU A 41 -13.26 15.53 6.15
N GLU A 42 -13.22 16.84 5.94
CA GLU A 42 -12.04 17.63 6.30
C GLU A 42 -11.99 17.84 7.82
N ARG A 43 -10.89 17.41 8.44
CA ARG A 43 -10.71 17.47 9.89
C ARG A 43 -9.26 17.75 10.25
N ARG A 44 -9.00 18.92 10.85
CA ARG A 44 -7.68 19.34 11.36
C ARG A 44 -6.55 19.27 10.32
N GLY A 45 -6.85 19.58 9.05
CA GLY A 45 -5.87 19.54 7.95
C GLY A 45 -5.60 18.15 7.37
N SER A 46 -6.34 17.12 7.79
CA SER A 46 -6.41 15.82 7.12
C SER A 46 -7.80 15.64 6.52
N ILE A 47 -7.91 14.86 5.45
CA ILE A 47 -9.19 14.44 4.88
C ILE A 47 -9.37 12.97 5.22
N GLU A 48 -10.44 12.65 5.95
CA GLU A 48 -10.75 11.30 6.39
C GLU A 48 -11.82 10.72 5.45
N PRO A 49 -11.56 9.69 4.62
CA PRO A 49 -12.58 9.07 3.78
C PRO A 49 -13.74 8.55 4.65
N GLN A 50 -14.97 8.92 4.31
CA GLN A 50 -16.18 8.52 5.05
C GLN A 50 -17.20 7.81 4.15
N TRP A 51 -17.36 8.27 2.91
CA TRP A 51 -18.34 7.74 1.97
C TRP A 51 -17.71 7.46 0.59
N ARG A 52 -18.40 6.65 -0.21
CA ARG A 52 -18.13 6.46 -1.64
C ARG A 52 -19.12 7.30 -2.43
N VAL A 53 -18.74 7.84 -3.58
CA VAL A 53 -19.65 8.61 -4.45
C VAL A 53 -20.82 7.80 -5.02
N GLN A 54 -20.70 6.47 -5.04
CA GLN A 54 -21.77 5.53 -5.39
C GLN A 54 -21.59 4.21 -4.61
N CYS A 55 -22.66 3.43 -4.43
CA CYS A 55 -22.56 2.15 -3.70
C CYS A 55 -21.76 1.07 -4.45
N SER A 56 -21.81 1.09 -5.79
CA SER A 56 -21.06 0.19 -6.68
C SER A 56 -19.54 0.39 -6.67
N THR A 57 -19.02 1.46 -6.03
CA THR A 57 -17.58 1.65 -5.83
C THR A 57 -17.03 0.52 -4.95
N THR A 58 -16.31 -0.41 -5.57
CA THR A 58 -15.85 -1.66 -4.95
C THR A 58 -14.32 -1.72 -4.89
N GLY A 59 -13.77 -1.15 -3.81
CA GLY A 59 -12.35 -1.20 -3.46
C GLY A 59 -11.40 -0.78 -4.57
N HIS A 60 -10.18 -1.35 -4.55
CA HIS A 60 -9.10 -1.06 -5.49
C HIS A 60 -8.73 -2.29 -6.34
N SER A 61 -9.67 -3.22 -6.52
CA SER A 61 -9.47 -4.41 -7.35
C SER A 61 -9.17 -4.01 -8.81
N GLY A 62 -8.08 -4.54 -9.38
CA GLY A 62 -7.56 -4.14 -10.69
C GLY A 62 -6.77 -2.83 -10.71
N CYS A 63 -6.61 -2.16 -9.56
CA CYS A 63 -5.91 -0.88 -9.42
C CYS A 63 -4.66 -0.94 -8.55
N ILE A 64 -4.49 -2.02 -7.79
CA ILE A 64 -3.26 -2.40 -7.07
C ILE A 64 -2.79 -3.78 -7.56
N PRO A 65 -1.52 -4.16 -7.35
CA PRO A 65 -1.02 -5.47 -7.75
C PRO A 65 -1.86 -6.62 -7.15
N PRO A 66 -2.07 -7.71 -7.89
CA PRO A 66 -2.95 -8.80 -7.46
C PRO A 66 -2.34 -9.59 -6.29
N ILE A 67 -3.20 -10.06 -5.38
CA ILE A 67 -2.85 -11.03 -4.35
C ILE A 67 -2.79 -12.42 -5.00
N THR A 68 -1.62 -13.05 -5.01
CA THR A 68 -1.38 -14.37 -5.62
C THR A 68 -1.25 -15.50 -4.59
N THR A 69 -1.17 -15.16 -3.30
CA THR A 69 -0.98 -16.10 -2.18
C THR A 69 -2.26 -16.26 -1.35
N SER A 70 -2.93 -17.40 -1.57
CA SER A 70 -4.14 -17.82 -0.85
C SER A 70 -3.81 -18.74 0.32
N THR A 71 -3.16 -18.23 1.38
CA THR A 71 -2.83 -19.02 2.57
C THR A 71 -3.10 -18.26 3.87
N ALA A 72 -4.37 -18.25 4.30
CA ALA A 72 -4.75 -18.13 5.71
C ALA A 72 -6.18 -18.67 5.88
N THR A 73 -6.38 -19.54 6.86
CA THR A 73 -7.70 -19.91 7.41
C THR A 73 -8.09 -18.89 8.48
N ASP A 74 -9.38 -18.54 8.57
CA ASP A 74 -9.93 -17.37 9.30
C ASP A 74 -9.86 -17.40 10.84
N GLU A 75 -8.99 -18.19 11.47
CA GLU A 75 -8.98 -18.33 12.93
C GLU A 75 -7.99 -17.35 13.62
N ASP A 76 -8.54 -16.47 14.47
CA ASP A 76 -7.91 -15.64 15.52
C ASP A 76 -7.18 -14.30 15.21
N LEU A 77 -7.38 -13.65 14.05
CA LEU A 77 -6.60 -12.45 13.68
C LEU A 77 -7.40 -11.15 13.52
N ILE A 78 -7.20 -10.22 14.46
CA ILE A 78 -7.89 -8.91 14.53
C ILE A 78 -7.39 -7.93 13.45
N VAL A 79 -6.11 -7.96 13.10
CA VAL A 79 -5.50 -7.08 12.08
C VAL A 79 -4.51 -7.84 11.21
N THR A 80 -4.65 -7.70 9.88
CA THR A 80 -3.73 -8.24 8.87
C THR A 80 -3.16 -7.11 8.02
N VAL A 81 -1.83 -7.06 7.93
CA VAL A 81 -1.08 -6.08 7.12
C VAL A 81 -0.52 -6.79 5.89
N GLY A 82 -0.91 -6.30 4.71
CA GLY A 82 -0.47 -6.82 3.43
C GLY A 82 0.87 -6.24 2.96
N TYR A 83 1.70 -7.08 2.33
CA TYR A 83 2.89 -6.64 1.61
C TYR A 83 3.19 -7.58 0.43
N HIS A 84 3.77 -7.10 -0.65
CA HIS A 84 4.24 -7.95 -1.75
C HIS A 84 5.73 -8.26 -1.59
N SER A 85 6.12 -9.53 -1.65
CA SER A 85 7.54 -9.92 -1.61
C SER A 85 7.86 -11.16 -2.45
N PRO A 86 8.92 -11.13 -3.28
CA PRO A 86 9.73 -9.96 -3.63
C PRO A 86 8.92 -8.91 -4.41
N GLY A 87 8.93 -7.66 -3.94
CA GLY A 87 8.27 -6.52 -4.56
C GLY A 87 9.32 -5.51 -5.02
N LEU A 88 9.57 -5.45 -6.34
CA LEU A 88 10.74 -4.75 -6.90
C LEU A 88 10.44 -3.34 -7.42
N TYR A 89 9.22 -3.12 -7.94
CA TYR A 89 8.88 -1.90 -8.66
C TYR A 89 7.52 -1.36 -8.20
N CYS A 90 7.47 -0.04 -7.95
CA CYS A 90 6.21 0.68 -7.82
C CYS A 90 5.33 0.45 -9.08
N PRO A 91 4.00 0.51 -8.96
CA PRO A 91 3.13 0.51 -10.13
C PRO A 91 3.46 1.63 -11.14
N SER A 92 3.05 1.45 -12.40
CA SER A 92 3.23 2.46 -13.44
C SER A 92 2.49 3.77 -13.07
N GLY A 93 3.19 4.91 -13.15
CA GLY A 93 2.68 6.21 -12.69
C GLY A 93 2.73 6.44 -11.17
N TRP A 94 3.35 5.52 -10.41
CA TRP A 94 3.52 5.63 -8.97
C TRP A 94 5.00 5.85 -8.62
N ALA A 95 5.24 6.47 -7.46
CA ALA A 95 6.55 6.73 -6.90
C ALA A 95 6.67 6.18 -5.47
N THR A 96 7.91 5.98 -5.03
CA THR A 96 8.23 5.71 -3.63
C THR A 96 7.82 6.91 -2.78
N SER A 97 6.83 6.72 -1.90
CA SER A 97 6.39 7.73 -0.94
C SER A 97 7.16 7.63 0.38
N GLY A 98 7.55 6.41 0.78
CA GLY A 98 8.36 6.15 1.96
C GLY A 98 9.22 4.89 1.79
N LEU A 99 10.37 4.87 2.45
CA LEU A 99 11.31 3.74 2.40
C LEU A 99 11.88 3.45 3.78
N VAL A 100 12.02 2.17 4.09
CA VAL A 100 12.69 1.64 5.29
C VAL A 100 13.72 0.60 4.85
N SER A 101 14.98 0.74 5.27
CA SER A 101 16.00 -0.31 5.08
C SER A 101 16.41 -0.90 6.43
N ARG A 102 16.71 -2.21 6.45
CA ARG A 102 17.39 -2.86 7.56
C ARG A 102 18.74 -3.38 7.11
N ASP A 103 19.80 -2.69 7.52
CA ASP A 103 21.16 -3.05 7.15
C ASP A 103 21.63 -4.33 7.87
N LYS A 104 22.75 -4.92 7.44
CA LYS A 104 23.39 -6.07 8.11
C LYS A 104 23.69 -5.86 9.59
N GLY A 105 23.80 -4.60 10.03
CA GLY A 105 24.10 -4.19 11.41
C GLY A 105 22.86 -3.92 12.28
N GLU A 106 21.70 -4.49 11.97
CA GLU A 106 20.39 -4.36 12.65
C GLU A 106 19.73 -2.97 12.67
N ALA A 107 20.50 -1.90 12.49
CA ALA A 107 20.00 -0.53 12.39
C ALA A 107 18.95 -0.42 11.27
N ILE A 108 17.81 0.18 11.61
CA ILE A 108 16.73 0.47 10.66
C ILE A 108 16.83 1.94 10.27
N SER A 109 16.90 2.22 8.97
CA SER A 109 16.79 3.56 8.42
C SER A 109 15.35 3.84 7.94
N TYR A 110 14.93 5.10 7.97
CA TYR A 110 13.60 5.54 7.53
C TYR A 110 13.74 6.79 6.67
N SER A 111 12.90 6.93 5.63
CA SER A 111 12.84 8.11 4.78
C SER A 111 11.45 8.31 4.14
N GLY A 112 11.17 9.54 3.70
CA GLY A 112 9.86 9.91 3.16
C GLY A 112 8.74 9.76 4.18
N SER A 113 7.55 9.33 3.74
CA SER A 113 6.40 9.08 4.60
C SER A 113 6.54 7.91 5.57
N ALA A 114 7.67 7.17 5.52
CA ALA A 114 7.94 6.08 6.47
C ALA A 114 8.65 6.57 7.74
N VAL A 115 9.06 7.84 7.81
CA VAL A 115 9.62 8.43 9.05
C VAL A 115 8.52 8.49 10.12
N PRO A 116 8.67 7.80 11.28
CA PRO A 116 7.62 7.77 12.29
C PRO A 116 7.26 9.17 12.80
N THR A 117 6.00 9.56 12.63
CA THR A 117 5.46 10.88 12.99
C THR A 117 5.21 11.03 14.49
N THR A 118 5.01 9.90 15.18
CA THR A 118 4.73 9.83 16.61
C THR A 118 5.72 8.90 17.32
N THR A 119 6.02 9.20 18.58
CA THR A 119 6.64 8.23 19.48
C THR A 119 5.64 7.12 19.76
N MET A 120 5.87 5.93 19.19
CA MET A 120 5.07 4.69 19.32
C MET A 120 4.99 4.13 20.76
N ASP A 121 5.33 4.92 21.76
CA ASP A 121 5.45 4.59 23.19
C ASP A 121 4.12 4.74 23.95
N SER A 122 3.00 4.75 23.21
CA SER A 122 1.66 4.82 23.81
C SER A 122 1.34 3.51 24.52
N LYS A 123 0.74 3.58 25.72
CA LYS A 123 0.40 2.40 26.54
C LYS A 123 -0.74 1.53 25.96
N SER A 124 -1.32 1.93 24.84
CA SER A 124 -2.40 1.24 24.13
C SER A 124 -2.45 1.74 22.68
N PRO A 125 -1.52 1.31 21.81
CA PRO A 125 -1.59 1.67 20.40
C PRO A 125 -2.86 1.08 19.78
N ASP A 126 -3.53 1.87 18.93
CA ASP A 126 -4.64 1.36 18.14
C ASP A 126 -4.08 0.39 17.08
N PRO A 127 -4.44 -0.91 17.09
CA PRO A 127 -3.92 -1.84 16.10
C PRO A 127 -4.42 -1.52 14.68
N TYR A 128 -5.47 -0.71 14.51
CA TYR A 128 -5.98 -0.25 13.22
C TYR A 128 -5.25 1.00 12.70
N ASP A 129 -4.37 1.62 13.48
CA ASP A 129 -3.52 2.73 13.02
C ASP A 129 -2.45 2.20 12.04
N TYR A 130 -2.42 2.77 10.83
CA TYR A 130 -1.48 2.37 9.80
C TYR A 130 -0.03 2.76 10.10
N ASP A 131 0.23 3.92 10.71
CA ASP A 131 1.59 4.32 11.08
C ASP A 131 2.18 3.28 12.06
N TYR A 132 1.34 2.76 12.96
CA TYR A 132 1.68 1.66 13.86
C TYR A 132 1.88 0.33 13.13
N GLN A 133 1.01 -0.04 12.19
CA GLN A 133 1.15 -1.24 11.36
C GLN A 133 2.43 -1.23 10.50
N ALA A 134 2.72 -0.11 9.84
CA ALA A 134 3.92 0.10 9.03
C ALA A 134 5.19 0.08 9.89
N TYR A 135 5.15 0.69 11.08
CA TYR A 135 6.23 0.59 12.06
C TYR A 135 6.47 -0.85 12.52
N LEU A 136 5.43 -1.62 12.82
CA LEU A 136 5.58 -3.03 13.19
C LEU A 136 6.18 -3.86 12.04
N LEU A 137 5.79 -3.61 10.78
CA LEU A 137 6.36 -4.28 9.61
C LEU A 137 7.83 -3.92 9.42
N ALA A 138 8.19 -2.64 9.57
CA ALA A 138 9.57 -2.15 9.57
C ALA A 138 10.44 -2.88 10.63
N LYS A 139 9.89 -3.14 11.82
CA LYS A 139 10.57 -3.92 12.87
C LYS A 139 10.69 -5.42 12.54
N ALA A 140 9.81 -5.96 11.71
CA ALA A 140 9.75 -7.37 11.31
C ALA A 140 10.61 -7.72 10.08
N LEU A 141 11.17 -6.73 9.37
CA LEU A 141 12.12 -6.93 8.26
C LEU A 141 13.31 -7.80 8.70
N GLU A 142 13.74 -8.74 7.86
CA GLU A 142 15.02 -9.43 8.08
C GLU A 142 16.22 -8.52 7.74
N PRO A 143 17.45 -8.87 8.16
CA PRO A 143 18.65 -8.20 7.67
C PRO A 143 18.72 -8.23 6.13
N GLU A 144 19.17 -7.11 5.55
CA GLU A 144 19.22 -6.86 4.09
C GLU A 144 17.85 -6.70 3.38
N GLU A 145 16.73 -6.66 4.12
CA GLU A 145 15.43 -6.32 3.55
C GLU A 145 15.17 -4.81 3.55
N THR A 146 14.51 -4.36 2.47
CA THR A 146 14.02 -3.00 2.28
C THR A 146 12.52 -3.04 2.04
N MET A 147 11.77 -2.19 2.75
CA MET A 147 10.36 -1.93 2.54
C MET A 147 10.19 -0.61 1.79
N VAL A 148 9.32 -0.62 0.79
CA VAL A 148 8.94 0.54 -0.02
C VAL A 148 7.43 0.72 0.03
N GLY A 149 6.98 1.89 0.49
CA GLY A 149 5.62 2.36 0.30
C GLY A 149 5.50 3.07 -1.05
N SER A 150 4.54 2.64 -1.87
CA SER A 150 4.30 3.21 -3.20
C SER A 150 2.98 3.98 -3.24
N CYS A 151 2.96 5.17 -3.85
CA CYS A 151 1.76 5.97 -4.12
C CYS A 151 1.73 6.49 -5.56
N PRO A 152 0.55 6.77 -6.16
CA PRO A 152 0.47 7.52 -7.40
C PRO A 152 1.23 8.85 -7.28
N SER A 153 2.03 9.21 -8.28
CA SER A 153 2.94 10.36 -8.19
C SER A 153 2.23 11.72 -8.10
N SER A 154 0.92 11.76 -8.33
CA SER A 154 0.03 12.93 -8.18
C SER A 154 -0.60 13.05 -6.79
N MET A 155 -0.34 12.11 -5.87
CA MET A 155 -1.03 12.00 -4.57
C MET A 155 -0.07 12.13 -3.39
N THR A 156 -0.64 12.50 -2.25
CA THR A 156 0.07 12.66 -0.96
C THR A 156 -0.33 11.53 -0.01
N VAL A 157 0.62 11.04 0.79
CA VAL A 157 0.32 10.07 1.87
C VAL A 157 -0.44 10.76 3.00
N ASP A 158 -1.51 10.14 3.50
CA ASP A 158 -2.41 10.72 4.51
C ASP A 158 -2.00 10.47 5.98
N GLY A 159 -0.94 9.68 6.22
CA GLY A 159 -0.52 9.23 7.56
C GLY A 159 -1.42 8.12 8.15
N LYS A 160 -2.24 7.48 7.31
CA LYS A 160 -3.18 6.41 7.66
C LYS A 160 -3.20 5.26 6.64
N GLY A 161 -2.16 5.18 5.79
CA GLY A 161 -2.02 4.13 4.78
C GLY A 161 -2.73 4.41 3.47
N GLY A 162 -3.29 5.60 3.31
CA GLY A 162 -3.82 6.11 2.06
C GLY A 162 -2.82 6.99 1.32
N CYS A 163 -2.89 6.94 0.01
CA CYS A 163 -2.48 7.96 -0.93
C CYS A 163 -3.74 8.69 -1.36
N GLN A 164 -3.81 10.01 -1.22
CA GLN A 164 -4.98 10.80 -1.61
C GLN A 164 -4.65 12.08 -2.38
N SER A 165 -5.60 12.52 -3.21
CA SER A 165 -5.63 13.85 -3.81
C SER A 165 -7.05 14.41 -3.81
N LEU A 166 -7.16 15.73 -3.69
CA LEU A 166 -8.43 16.45 -3.74
C LEU A 166 -8.99 16.51 -5.17
N VAL A 167 -10.31 16.36 -5.30
CA VAL A 167 -11.05 16.60 -6.53
C VAL A 167 -11.92 17.87 -6.34
N PRO A 168 -11.37 19.08 -6.57
CA PRO A 168 -12.03 20.33 -6.20
C PRO A 168 -13.31 20.62 -7.00
N ASP A 169 -13.39 20.15 -8.25
CA ASP A 169 -14.53 20.40 -9.14
C ASP A 169 -15.73 19.45 -8.88
N TYR A 170 -15.58 18.47 -7.99
CA TYR A 170 -16.66 17.55 -7.64
C TYR A 170 -17.41 18.02 -6.39
N THR A 171 -18.71 18.28 -6.53
CA THR A 171 -19.59 18.63 -5.40
C THR A 171 -20.33 17.39 -4.88
N PRO A 172 -20.08 16.94 -3.63
CA PRO A 172 -20.84 15.83 -3.02
C PRO A 172 -22.34 16.13 -2.97
N THR A 173 -23.15 15.21 -3.51
CA THR A 173 -24.63 15.28 -3.44
C THR A 173 -25.23 14.01 -2.83
N PHE A 174 -24.60 12.86 -3.09
CA PHE A 174 -24.95 11.55 -2.57
C PHE A 174 -23.69 10.85 -2.04
N GLY A 175 -23.83 10.01 -1.01
CA GLY A 175 -22.75 9.21 -0.46
C GLY A 175 -23.24 7.83 -0.02
N CYS A 176 -22.38 6.82 -0.15
CA CYS A 176 -22.68 5.45 0.25
C CYS A 176 -21.52 4.79 1.00
N ALA A 177 -21.77 4.26 2.20
CA ALA A 177 -20.76 3.65 3.06
C ALA A 177 -21.20 2.24 3.51
N PRO A 178 -20.28 1.26 3.58
CA PRO A 178 -20.57 -0.03 4.19
C PRO A 178 -20.69 0.14 5.71
N GLN A 179 -21.86 -0.16 6.26
CA GLN A 179 -22.07 -0.25 7.70
C GLN A 179 -21.81 -1.71 8.12
N ILE A 180 -20.68 -1.93 8.78
CA ILE A 180 -20.35 -3.25 9.37
C ILE A 180 -20.98 -3.33 10.75
N ILE A 181 -21.93 -4.25 10.90
CA ILE A 181 -22.54 -4.59 12.19
C ILE A 181 -21.80 -5.81 12.74
N TRP A 182 -21.10 -5.60 13.87
CA TRP A 182 -20.38 -6.63 14.60
C TRP A 182 -21.31 -7.32 15.60
N SER A 183 -21.55 -8.60 15.39
CA SER A 183 -22.36 -9.45 16.27
C SER A 183 -21.46 -10.45 16.97
N PHE A 184 -21.23 -10.22 18.25
CA PHE A 184 -20.44 -11.07 19.13
C PHE A 184 -21.35 -12.11 19.81
N SER A 185 -21.11 -13.39 19.56
CA SER A 185 -21.70 -14.49 20.32
C SER A 185 -20.60 -15.31 21.02
N THR A 186 -20.97 -16.07 22.05
CA THR A 186 -20.08 -17.04 22.68
C THR A 186 -20.65 -18.42 22.45
N GLU A 187 -19.99 -19.21 21.62
CA GLU A 187 -20.35 -20.61 21.37
C GLU A 187 -19.59 -21.52 22.33
N THR A 188 -20.18 -22.66 22.66
CA THR A 188 -19.56 -23.64 23.58
C THR A 188 -19.24 -24.91 22.80
N SER A 189 -18.00 -25.01 22.36
CA SER A 189 -17.50 -26.18 21.64
C SER A 189 -17.10 -27.29 22.62
N THR A 190 -17.39 -28.53 22.26
CA THR A 190 -16.91 -29.72 22.98
C THR A 190 -15.94 -30.47 22.09
N ARG A 191 -14.66 -30.48 22.44
CA ARG A 191 -13.64 -31.31 21.78
C ARG A 191 -13.31 -32.51 22.66
N PHE A 192 -13.23 -33.68 22.05
CA PHE A 192 -12.76 -34.90 22.70
C PHE A 192 -11.34 -35.18 22.21
N THR A 193 -10.41 -35.41 23.14
CA THR A 193 -9.02 -35.75 22.84
C THR A 193 -8.72 -37.09 23.47
N THR A 194 -8.33 -38.08 22.65
CA THR A 194 -7.93 -39.41 23.14
C THR A 194 -6.41 -39.53 23.07
N VAL A 195 -5.78 -39.76 24.21
CA VAL A 195 -4.34 -40.06 24.34
C VAL A 195 -4.20 -41.36 25.11
N ASP A 196 -3.40 -42.30 24.61
CA ASP A 196 -3.14 -43.61 25.23
C ASP A 196 -4.42 -44.35 25.68
N GLY A 197 -5.45 -44.35 24.82
CA GLY A 197 -6.74 -44.98 25.07
C GLY A 197 -7.66 -44.25 26.06
N THR A 198 -7.20 -43.16 26.68
CA THR A 198 -7.99 -42.34 27.61
C THR A 198 -8.58 -41.14 26.88
N THR A 199 -9.92 -41.05 26.83
CA THR A 199 -10.62 -39.93 26.19
C THR A 199 -10.98 -38.84 27.20
N SER A 200 -10.38 -37.66 27.03
CA SER A 200 -10.68 -36.45 27.80
C SER A 200 -11.68 -35.56 27.07
N LYS A 201 -12.67 -35.03 27.79
CA LYS A 201 -13.62 -34.03 27.29
C LYS A 201 -13.14 -32.63 27.63
N HIS A 202 -12.88 -31.81 26.62
CA HIS A 202 -12.58 -30.40 26.75
C HIS A 202 -13.80 -29.58 26.32
N ILE A 203 -14.20 -28.62 27.17
CA ILE A 203 -15.25 -27.66 26.84
C ILE A 203 -14.54 -26.32 26.65
N THR A 204 -14.57 -25.81 25.42
CA THR A 204 -14.05 -24.48 25.10
C THR A 204 -15.22 -23.52 24.95
N LYS A 205 -15.03 -22.27 25.38
CA LYS A 205 -15.94 -21.17 25.05
C LYS A 205 -15.24 -20.31 24.01
N ASP A 206 -15.74 -20.38 22.80
CA ASP A 206 -15.17 -19.71 21.64
C ASP A 206 -15.99 -18.45 21.39
N ASN A 207 -15.34 -17.29 21.25
CA ASN A 207 -16.03 -16.07 20.88
C ASN A 207 -16.19 -16.04 19.36
N VAL A 208 -17.41 -16.22 18.89
CA VAL A 208 -17.73 -16.17 17.46
C VAL A 208 -18.04 -14.72 17.11
N ILE A 209 -17.24 -14.16 16.21
CA ILE A 209 -17.46 -12.84 15.63
C ILE A 209 -18.16 -13.05 14.29
N SER A 210 -19.38 -12.56 14.18
CA SER A 210 -20.11 -12.52 12.91
C SER A 210 -20.25 -11.06 12.46
N THR A 211 -20.09 -10.82 11.16
CA THR A 211 -20.21 -9.49 10.55
C THR A 211 -21.34 -9.49 9.54
N ILE A 212 -22.25 -8.52 9.67
CA ILE A 212 -23.23 -8.21 8.64
C ILE A 212 -22.85 -6.87 8.05
N THR A 213 -22.49 -6.86 6.77
CA THR A 213 -22.26 -5.61 6.03
C THR A 213 -23.57 -5.20 5.38
N THR A 214 -24.13 -4.06 5.83
CA THR A 214 -25.23 -3.38 5.16
C THR A 214 -24.71 -2.14 4.44
N GLU A 215 -25.48 -1.59 3.50
CA GLU A 215 -25.14 -0.31 2.87
C GLU A 215 -25.95 0.82 3.52
N SER A 216 -25.24 1.83 4.01
CA SER A 216 -25.81 3.09 4.47
C SER A 216 -25.65 4.15 3.38
N THR A 217 -26.68 4.94 3.15
CA THR A 217 -26.70 6.01 2.14
C THR A 217 -27.05 7.35 2.76
N THR A 218 -26.56 8.42 2.16
CA THR A 218 -26.85 9.79 2.58
C THR A 218 -26.97 10.74 1.38
N THR A 219 -27.71 11.82 1.57
CA THR A 219 -27.80 12.94 0.63
C THR A 219 -27.21 14.16 1.32
N PHE A 220 -26.20 14.78 0.72
CA PHE A 220 -25.52 15.93 1.30
C PHE A 220 -26.32 17.22 1.05
N ASP A 221 -26.79 17.85 2.13
CA ASP A 221 -27.39 19.18 2.08
C ASP A 221 -26.34 20.29 1.85
N TYR A 222 -26.80 21.53 1.74
CA TYR A 222 -25.92 22.67 1.46
C TYR A 222 -24.91 22.94 2.59
N SER A 223 -25.28 22.69 3.85
CA SER A 223 -24.39 22.81 5.00
C SER A 223 -23.30 21.74 5.01
N ALA A 224 -23.66 20.49 4.71
CA ALA A 224 -22.70 19.38 4.67
C ALA A 224 -21.68 19.54 3.52
N LYS A 225 -22.09 20.11 2.37
CA LYS A 225 -21.18 20.39 1.24
C LYS A 225 -20.00 21.31 1.60
N ALA A 226 -20.10 22.10 2.67
CA ALA A 226 -19.00 22.96 3.13
C ALA A 226 -17.94 22.21 3.97
N THR A 227 -18.19 20.96 4.38
CA THR A 227 -17.26 20.16 5.22
C THR A 227 -16.77 18.88 4.55
N TYR A 228 -17.40 18.47 3.45
CA TYR A 228 -17.06 17.26 2.70
C TYR A 228 -16.44 17.61 1.35
N SER A 229 -15.28 17.03 1.06
CA SER A 229 -14.60 17.12 -0.24
C SER A 229 -14.54 15.75 -0.89
N ALA A 230 -14.58 15.70 -2.22
CA ALA A 230 -14.24 14.48 -2.93
C ALA A 230 -12.72 14.30 -3.03
N ILE A 231 -12.29 13.05 -2.96
CA ILE A 231 -10.90 12.63 -3.09
C ILE A 231 -10.78 11.44 -4.03
N GLU A 232 -9.68 11.40 -4.77
CA GLU A 232 -9.13 10.13 -5.24
C GLU A 232 -8.34 9.50 -4.08
N TYR A 233 -8.44 8.19 -3.94
CA TYR A 233 -7.83 7.44 -2.84
C TYR A 233 -7.31 6.10 -3.33
N PHE A 234 -6.12 5.72 -2.89
CA PHE A 234 -5.56 4.37 -3.03
C PHE A 234 -4.86 3.97 -1.73
N PRO A 235 -4.83 2.70 -1.34
CA PRO A 235 -3.94 2.25 -0.29
C PRO A 235 -2.49 2.36 -0.76
N VAL A 236 -1.58 2.68 0.16
CA VAL A 236 -0.12 2.59 -0.07
C VAL A 236 0.20 1.14 -0.44
N VAL A 237 0.82 0.93 -1.60
CA VAL A 237 1.26 -0.41 -2.01
C VAL A 237 2.60 -0.70 -1.38
N THR A 238 2.59 -1.56 -0.36
CA THR A 238 3.78 -2.01 0.39
C THR A 238 4.50 -3.11 -0.35
N LEU A 239 5.75 -2.86 -0.72
CA LEU A 239 6.66 -3.78 -1.39
C LEU A 239 7.83 -4.10 -0.45
N VAL A 240 8.27 -5.36 -0.39
CA VAL A 240 9.46 -5.78 0.37
C VAL A 240 10.37 -6.62 -0.51
N HIS A 241 11.65 -6.29 -0.54
CA HIS A 241 12.68 -7.00 -1.32
C HIS A 241 14.05 -6.96 -0.61
N ARG A 242 14.97 -7.80 -1.07
CA ARG A 242 16.40 -7.67 -0.81
C ARG A 242 17.10 -7.12 -2.05
N GLN A 243 18.27 -6.50 -1.88
CA GLN A 243 19.07 -6.01 -3.03
C GLN A 243 19.36 -7.13 -4.05
N ALA A 244 19.63 -8.34 -3.58
CA ALA A 244 19.87 -9.51 -4.42
C ALA A 244 18.69 -9.86 -5.36
N ASP A 245 17.45 -9.51 -4.99
CA ASP A 245 16.27 -9.76 -5.83
C ASP A 245 16.24 -8.79 -7.03
N ILE A 246 16.68 -7.54 -6.81
CA ILE A 246 16.85 -6.53 -7.88
C ILE A 246 17.97 -6.96 -8.83
N ASP A 247 19.12 -7.37 -8.28
CA ASP A 247 20.28 -7.79 -9.07
C ASP A 247 19.97 -9.02 -9.94
N ALA A 248 19.18 -9.97 -9.41
CA ALA A 248 18.68 -11.13 -10.14
C ALA A 248 17.73 -10.73 -11.28
N ALA A 249 16.82 -9.77 -11.06
CA ALA A 249 15.90 -9.26 -12.08
C ALA A 249 16.61 -8.49 -13.20
N ALA A 250 17.66 -7.73 -12.88
CA ALA A 250 18.50 -7.09 -13.89
C ALA A 250 19.22 -8.14 -14.76
N THR A 251 19.71 -9.22 -14.15
CA THR A 251 20.42 -10.31 -14.84
C THR A 251 19.51 -11.17 -15.71
N SER A 252 18.26 -11.43 -15.29
CA SER A 252 17.30 -12.17 -16.13
C SER A 252 16.88 -11.34 -17.36
N THR A 253 16.75 -10.02 -17.22
CA THR A 253 16.43 -9.11 -18.32
C THR A 253 17.53 -9.07 -19.39
N SER A 254 18.81 -9.11 -19.00
CA SER A 254 19.94 -9.12 -19.95
C SER A 254 20.05 -10.43 -20.75
N ASN A 255 19.74 -11.57 -20.12
CA ASN A 255 19.74 -12.88 -20.78
C ASN A 255 18.54 -13.10 -21.74
N GLY A 256 17.51 -12.26 -21.65
CA GLY A 256 16.39 -12.23 -22.61
C GLY A 256 16.80 -11.77 -24.02
N VAL A 257 17.94 -11.07 -24.17
CA VAL A 257 18.51 -10.68 -25.46
C VAL A 257 19.28 -11.85 -26.08
N SER A 258 18.58 -12.94 -26.40
CA SER A 258 19.16 -14.02 -27.20
C SER A 258 19.55 -13.50 -28.57
N ARG A 259 20.83 -13.66 -28.90
CA ARG A 259 21.48 -13.23 -30.15
C ARG A 259 20.60 -13.46 -31.37
N MET A 260 20.06 -12.38 -31.96
CA MET A 260 19.81 -12.39 -33.40
C MET A 260 21.16 -12.49 -34.11
N VAL A 261 21.48 -13.68 -34.60
CA VAL A 261 22.58 -13.89 -35.54
C VAL A 261 22.22 -13.10 -36.81
N PRO A 262 23.02 -12.11 -37.25
CA PRO A 262 22.72 -11.39 -38.48
C PRO A 262 22.95 -12.32 -39.67
N SER A 263 21.91 -12.65 -40.42
CA SER A 263 22.08 -13.17 -41.78
C SER A 263 22.70 -12.07 -42.65
N PRO A 264 23.70 -12.38 -43.51
CA PRO A 264 24.45 -11.36 -44.23
C PRO A 264 23.64 -10.80 -45.40
N ILE A 265 23.06 -9.62 -45.24
CA ILE A 265 22.48 -8.84 -46.35
C ILE A 265 23.08 -7.44 -46.38
N SER A 266 23.90 -7.24 -47.41
CA SER A 266 24.29 -5.98 -48.09
C SER A 266 24.31 -4.68 -47.26
N ALA A 267 25.52 -4.18 -47.01
CA ALA A 267 25.73 -2.88 -46.38
C ALA A 267 25.18 -1.72 -47.25
N LYS A 268 24.36 -0.86 -46.63
CA LYS A 268 24.27 0.55 -46.99
C LYS A 268 24.61 1.40 -45.78
N VAL A 269 25.60 2.27 -45.97
CA VAL A 269 26.16 3.18 -44.96
C VAL A 269 25.08 4.16 -44.51
N PHE A 270 24.93 4.34 -43.20
CA PHE A 270 24.28 5.50 -42.60
C PHE A 270 25.14 6.02 -41.44
N ASP A 271 25.24 7.34 -41.37
CA ASP A 271 26.32 8.08 -40.72
C ASP A 271 26.08 8.33 -39.22
N LEU A 272 27.15 8.45 -38.44
CA LEU A 272 27.15 8.51 -36.98
C LEU A 272 27.61 9.88 -36.47
N SER A 273 26.76 10.92 -36.58
CA SER A 273 27.16 12.30 -36.25
C SER A 273 26.16 13.14 -35.42
N THR A 274 25.02 12.59 -34.98
CA THR A 274 23.90 13.40 -34.43
C THR A 274 23.52 13.11 -32.96
N PHE A 275 24.40 12.50 -32.15
CA PHE A 275 24.05 12.07 -30.78
C PHE A 275 24.83 12.75 -29.63
N LEU A 276 25.49 13.88 -29.88
CA LEU A 276 26.36 14.55 -28.89
C LEU A 276 26.09 16.05 -28.66
N ILE A 277 24.86 16.53 -28.85
CA ILE A 277 24.49 17.94 -28.56
C ILE A 277 23.10 18.04 -27.91
N TYR A 278 22.96 17.66 -26.63
CA TYR A 278 21.83 18.12 -25.79
C TYR A 278 22.10 18.15 -24.27
N PHE A 279 23.34 17.91 -23.82
CA PHE A 279 23.69 17.75 -22.40
C PHE A 279 24.58 18.88 -21.83
N THR A 280 24.32 20.15 -22.20
CA THR A 280 25.03 21.34 -21.64
C THR A 280 24.28 22.68 -21.78
N VAL A 281 22.95 22.75 -21.58
CA VAL A 281 22.23 24.04 -21.47
C VAL A 281 21.15 23.99 -20.38
N ALA A 282 21.57 23.89 -19.11
CA ALA A 282 20.67 23.97 -17.94
C ALA A 282 21.39 24.47 -16.66
N LEU A 283 22.37 25.36 -16.82
CA LEU A 283 23.09 26.07 -15.74
C LEU A 283 23.58 27.39 -16.34
N ILE A 284 23.63 28.45 -15.53
CA ILE A 284 23.86 29.87 -15.92
C ILE A 284 22.62 30.57 -16.50
N LEU A 285 21.70 30.96 -15.61
CA LEU A 285 20.86 32.17 -15.74
C LEU A 285 20.22 32.48 -14.38
N GLY A 286 20.88 33.32 -13.57
CA GLY A 286 20.44 33.58 -12.18
C GLY A 286 21.36 34.46 -11.33
N ALA A 287 21.76 35.65 -11.81
CA ALA A 287 22.49 36.70 -11.06
C ALA A 287 22.43 38.05 -11.88
N VAL A 288 21.91 39.20 -11.39
CA VAL A 288 22.60 40.32 -10.63
C VAL A 288 23.35 41.32 -11.57
N ILE A 289 23.07 42.65 -11.70
CA ILE A 289 22.16 43.58 -10.96
C ILE A 289 21.28 44.60 -11.79
N PRO A 290 21.68 45.86 -12.15
CA PRO A 290 20.99 47.04 -11.55
C PRO A 290 20.33 48.12 -12.44
N LEU A 291 19.67 49.06 -11.74
CA LEU A 291 19.09 50.36 -12.10
C LEU A 291 19.84 51.22 -13.15
N LEU A 292 19.10 52.03 -13.93
CA LEU A 292 19.13 53.51 -13.87
C LEU A 292 18.11 54.19 -14.81
N GLN A 293 17.70 55.40 -14.42
CA GLN A 293 16.73 56.35 -15.03
C GLN A 293 15.24 56.02 -14.88
#